data_AF-A0A1E3GQ31-F1
#
_entry.id   AF-A0A1E3GQ31-F1
#
_cell.length_a   1.000
_cell.length_b   1.000
_cell.length_c   1.000
_cell.angle_alpha   90.00
_cell.angle_beta   90.00
_cell.angle_gamma   90.00
#
_symmetry.space_group_name_H-M   'P 1'
#
loop_
_entity.id
_entity.type
_entity.pdbx_description
1 polymer ?
#
loop_
_entity_poly.entity_id
_entity_poly.type
_entity_poly.pdbx_seq_one_letter_code
_entity_poly.pdbx_strand_id
1 'polypeptide(L)' 'MISLKKALLIGGSLLLVVVLSLMIHNAWAGGKSVISLNSPVSFPVDI' A
#
# COMPACT_ATOMS: atom_id res chain seq x y z
N MET A 1 35.03 13.58 2.06
CA MET A 1 34.25 13.84 3.30
C MET A 1 32.84 14.23 2.89
N ILE A 2 31.82 13.46 3.29
CA ILE A 2 30.43 13.81 2.99
C ILE A 2 30.01 14.93 3.97
N SER A 3 29.39 16.01 3.47
CA SER A 3 28.86 17.06 4.35
C SER A 3 27.53 16.60 4.95
N LEU A 4 27.17 17.12 6.14
CA LEU A 4 25.90 16.80 6.80
C LEU A 4 24.69 17.05 5.88
N LYS A 5 24.72 18.14 5.10
CA LYS A 5 23.68 18.45 4.10
C LYS A 5 23.57 17.36 3.03
N LYS A 6 24.70 16.84 2.53
CA LYS A 6 24.71 15.74 1.56
C LYS A 6 24.22 14.42 2.18
N ALA A 7 24.58 14.14 3.43
CA ALA A 7 24.11 12.96 4.15
C ALA A 7 22.58 12.98 4.35
N LEU A 8 22.01 14.14 4.73
CA LEU A 8 20.57 14.32 4.87
C LEU A 8 19.82 14.16 3.55
N LEU A 9 20.34 14.72 2.46
CA LEU A 9 19.73 14.57 1.13
C LEU A 9 19.73 13.12 0.66
N ILE A 10 20.85 12.41 0.85
CA ILE A 10 20.97 11.00 0.47
C ILE A 10 20.04 10.14 1.35
N GLY A 11 20.07 10.34 2.67
CA GLY A 11 19.23 9.61 3.61
C GLY A 11 17.74 9.85 3.37
N GLY A 12 17.34 11.10 3.15
CA GLY A 12 15.95 11.47 2.82
C GLY A 12 15.48 10.88 1.49
N SER A 13 16.34 10.89 0.47
CA SER A 13 16.05 10.27 -0.84
C SER A 13 15.82 8.76 -0.71
N LEU A 14 16.69 8.06 0.03
CA LEU A 14 16.53 6.62 0.31
C LEU A 14 15.22 6.32 1.06
N LEU A 15 14.91 7.11 2.08
CA LEU A 15 13.66 6.98 2.84
C LEU A 15 12.43 7.17 1.95
N LEU A 16 12.46 8.15 1.05
CA LEU A 16 11.38 8.41 0.10
C LEU A 16 11.14 7.20 -0.81
N VAL A 17 12.20 6.62 -1.36
CA VAL A 17 12.11 5.43 -2.23
C VAL A 17 11.49 4.26 -1.48
N VAL A 18 11.93 3.99 -0.24
CA VAL A 18 11.38 2.90 0.59
C VAL A 18 9.87 3.11 0.84
N VAL A 19 9.46 4.32 1.20
CA VAL A 19 8.04 4.64 1.46
C VAL A 19 7.21 4.47 0.19
N LEU A 20 7.68 4.96 -0.96
CA LEU A 20 7.01 4.82 -2.25
C LEU A 20 6.84 3.34 -2.63
N SER A 21 7.88 2.53 -2.50
CA SER A 21 7.81 1.09 -2.77
C SER A 21 6.79 0.38 -1.89
N LEU A 22 6.69 0.76 -0.60
CA LEU A 22 5.74 0.17 0.33
C LEU A 22 4.29 0.55 -0.03
N MET A 23 4.04 1.81 -0.40
CA MET A 23 2.73 2.27 -0.86
C MET A 23 2.28 1.54 -2.14
N ILE A 24 3.20 1.37 -3.11
CA ILE A 24 2.91 0.63 -4.35
C ILE A 24 2.60 -0.83 -4.03
N HIS A 25 3.38 -1.47 -3.15
CA HIS A 25 3.14 -2.84 -2.73
C HIS A 25 1.77 -2.97 -2.04
N ASN A 26 1.42 -2.06 -1.14
CA ASN A 26 0.13 -2.06 -0.45
C ASN A 26 -1.04 -1.81 -1.41
N ALA A 27 -0.89 -0.91 -2.38
CA ALA A 27 -1.92 -0.68 -3.40
C ALA A 27 -2.10 -1.92 -4.28
N TRP A 28 -1.00 -2.59 -4.66
CA TRP A 28 -1.05 -3.81 -5.45
C TRP A 28 -1.63 -5.00 -4.67
N ALA A 29 -1.23 -5.16 -3.41
CA ALA A 29 -1.74 -6.22 -2.53
C ALA A 29 -3.20 -5.99 -2.11
N GLY A 30 -3.59 -4.73 -1.84
CA GLY A 30 -4.94 -4.32 -1.48
C GLY A 30 -5.92 -4.26 -2.67
N GLY A 31 -5.42 -4.24 -3.90
CA GLY A 31 -6.22 -4.28 -5.13
C GLY A 31 -6.79 -5.66 -5.48
N LYS A 32 -6.43 -6.72 -4.74
CA LYS A 32 -7.15 -8.00 -4.84
C LYS A 32 -8.52 -7.84 -4.20
N SER A 33 -9.52 -7.52 -5.04
CA SER A 33 -10.94 -7.73 -4.72
C SER A 33 -11.09 -9.17 -4.22
N VAL A 34 -11.25 -9.33 -2.90
CA VAL A 34 -11.59 -10.62 -2.32
C VAL A 34 -13.05 -10.84 -2.66
N ILE A 35 -13.30 -11.47 -3.80
CA ILE A 35 -14.63 -12.01 -4.12
C ILE A 35 -14.87 -13.11 -3.10
N SER A 36 -15.57 -12.76 -2.02
CA SER A 36 -16.05 -13.74 -1.06
C SER A 36 -17.07 -14.62 -1.77
N LEU A 37 -16.69 -15.85 -2.08
CA LEU A 37 -17.59 -16.90 -2.60
C LEU A 37 -18.64 -17.34 -1.56
N ASN A 38 -18.60 -16.73 -0.37
CA ASN A 38 -19.47 -17.03 0.77
C ASN A 38 -20.24 -15.78 1.23
N SER A 39 -20.49 -14.81 0.35
CA SER A 39 -21.44 -13.74 0.71
C SER A 39 -22.80 -14.39 0.96
N PRO A 40 -23.43 -14.20 2.13
CA PRO A 40 -24.76 -14.70 2.34
C PRO A 40 -25.66 -13.98 1.34
N VAL A 41 -26.17 -14.72 0.36
CA VAL A 41 -27.26 -14.25 -0.50
C VAL A 41 -28.46 -14.11 0.41
N SER A 42 -28.64 -12.92 0.98
CA SER A 42 -29.92 -12.52 1.56
C SER A 42 -30.86 -12.31 0.38
N PHE A 43 -31.53 -13.39 -0.02
CA PHE A 43 -32.71 -13.30 -0.88
C PHE A 43 -33.67 -12.29 -0.22
N PRO A 44 -34.24 -11.34 -0.97
CA PRO A 44 -35.35 -10.57 -0.44
C PRO A 44 -36.48 -11.58 -0.22
N VAL A 45 -36.70 -11.93 1.03
CA VAL A 45 -37.91 -12.65 1.43
C VAL A 45 -39.02 -11.62 1.34
N ASP A 46 -39.77 -11.65 0.24
CA ASP A 46 -41.06 -10.99 0.11
C ASP A 46 -41.99 -11.55 1.20
N ILE A 47 -42.22 -10.77 2.27
CA ILE A 47 -43.32 -10.89 3.23
C ILE A 47 -43.94 -9.51 3.39
#